data_AF-A0A967L009-F1
#
_entry.id   AF-A0A967L009-F1
#
_cell.length_a   1.000
_cell.length_b   1.000
_cell.length_c   1.000
_cell.angle_alpha   90.00
_cell.angle_beta   90.00
_cell.angle_gamma   90.00
#
_symmetry.space_group_name_H-M   'P 1'
#
loop_
_entity.id
_entity.type
_entity.pdbx_description
1 polymer ?
#
loop_
_entity_poly.entity_id
_entity_poly.type
_entity_poly.pdbx_seq_one_letter_code
_entity_poly.pdbx_strand_id
1 'polypeptide(L)'
;MTNTNTCKNRREQIAAFVLGQLGPAAAQQLQEHLRHCEACQSFHSSFLSQEESLQSAFKGLCEELAAKDAALLESLDEQSEKVHDTVPSNTEADLKTSIWRVWLPRIWRWAVAAVLLIAAGYVAGRASAPTSPDIQQLSNSVTPMVAESVLADVERRLTSRAERDYTRLKREIYAQTNNDIGSALAENLALYEATLDKRLTNLVQLIEATRARDRRRITKALEHIEANRLKDRARFHDGLVTVAAHVNKPIQQKSN
;
A
#
# COMPACT_ATOMS: atom_id res chain seq x y z
N MET A 1 34.12 2.01 -37.27
CA MET A 1 32.72 2.36 -37.60
C MET A 1 31.86 1.14 -37.27
N THR A 2 31.31 1.08 -36.07
CA THR A 2 30.42 -0.01 -35.66
C THR A 2 29.03 0.22 -36.24
N ASN A 3 28.43 -0.85 -36.76
CA ASN A 3 27.15 -0.83 -37.46
C ASN A 3 26.05 -0.36 -36.48
N THR A 4 25.48 0.83 -36.70
CA THR A 4 24.51 1.48 -35.79
C THR A 4 23.26 0.64 -35.54
N ASN A 5 22.92 -0.25 -36.48
CA ASN A 5 21.81 -1.19 -36.35
C ASN A 5 22.04 -2.24 -35.26
N THR A 6 23.28 -2.63 -34.99
CA THR A 6 23.61 -3.63 -33.97
C THR A 6 23.37 -3.09 -32.56
N CYS A 7 23.56 -1.78 -32.33
CA CYS A 7 23.40 -1.16 -31.02
C CYS A 7 21.94 -0.99 -30.60
N LYS A 8 21.01 -0.80 -31.56
CA LYS A 8 19.59 -0.59 -31.26
C LYS A 8 18.97 -1.82 -30.59
N ASN A 9 19.29 -3.02 -31.10
CA ASN A 9 18.80 -4.29 -30.57
C ASN A 9 19.44 -4.65 -29.20
N ARG A 10 20.57 -4.03 -28.84
CA ARG A 10 21.25 -4.29 -27.55
C ARG A 10 20.63 -3.53 -26.38
N ARG A 11 19.82 -2.48 -26.60
CA ARG A 11 19.19 -1.72 -25.50
C ARG A 11 18.26 -2.58 -24.65
N GLU A 12 17.45 -3.43 -25.28
CA GLU A 12 16.57 -4.37 -24.57
C GLU A 12 17.36 -5.41 -23.79
N GLN A 13 18.47 -5.90 -24.37
CA GLN A 13 19.37 -6.83 -23.67
C GLN A 13 20.10 -6.19 -22.50
N ILE A 14 20.45 -4.90 -22.60
CA ILE A 14 21.03 -4.12 -21.49
C ILE A 14 20.01 -4.01 -20.34
N ALA A 15 18.75 -3.69 -20.64
CA ALA A 15 17.70 -3.66 -19.63
C ALA A 15 17.51 -5.04 -18.98
N ALA A 16 17.42 -6.11 -19.77
CA ALA A 16 17.31 -7.48 -19.26
C ALA A 16 18.54 -7.92 -18.44
N PHE A 17 19.74 -7.46 -18.80
CA PHE A 17 20.98 -7.75 -18.08
C PHE A 17 21.00 -7.08 -16.71
N VAL A 18 20.65 -5.79 -16.63
CA VAL A 18 20.57 -5.06 -15.36
C VAL A 18 19.53 -5.69 -14.43
N LEU A 19 18.38 -6.11 -14.97
CA LEU A 19 17.33 -6.80 -14.21
C LEU A 19 17.66 -8.26 -13.85
N GLY A 20 18.84 -8.78 -14.22
CA GLY A 20 19.24 -10.17 -13.95
C GLY A 20 18.45 -11.23 -14.71
N GLN A 21 17.72 -10.83 -15.77
CA GLN A 21 16.87 -11.72 -16.58
C GLN A 21 17.62 -12.33 -17.77
N LEU A 22 18.83 -11.85 -18.04
CA LEU A 22 19.62 -12.30 -19.17
C LEU A 22 20.40 -13.57 -18.79
N GLY A 23 20.22 -14.66 -19.56
CA GLY A 23 20.96 -15.90 -19.34
C GLY A 23 22.48 -15.73 -19.48
N PRO A 24 23.29 -16.61 -18.87
CA PRO A 24 24.74 -16.41 -18.71
C PRO A 24 25.49 -16.26 -20.04
N ALA A 25 25.10 -17.01 -21.07
CA ALA A 25 25.72 -16.91 -22.40
C ALA A 25 25.44 -15.57 -23.09
N ALA A 26 24.20 -15.07 -22.99
CA ALA A 26 23.80 -13.79 -23.57
C ALA A 26 24.40 -12.61 -22.77
N ALA A 27 24.48 -12.75 -21.44
CA ALA A 27 25.17 -11.81 -20.57
C ALA A 27 26.65 -11.68 -20.93
N GLN A 28 27.36 -12.79 -21.15
CA GLN A 28 28.77 -12.75 -21.55
C GLN A 28 28.97 -12.06 -22.91
N GLN A 29 28.11 -12.36 -23.90
CA GLN A 29 28.16 -11.69 -25.21
C GLN A 29 27.89 -10.19 -25.11
N LEU A 30 26.92 -9.79 -24.28
CA LEU A 30 26.61 -8.39 -24.06
C LEU A 30 27.77 -7.68 -23.35
N GLN A 31 28.36 -8.29 -22.33
CA GLN A 31 29.49 -7.73 -21.60
C GLN A 31 30.71 -7.53 -22.53
N GLU A 32 30.98 -8.48 -23.42
CA GLU A 32 32.03 -8.35 -24.42
C GLU A 32 31.75 -7.21 -25.42
N HIS A 33 30.49 -7.02 -25.80
CA HIS A 33 30.09 -5.88 -26.62
C HIS A 33 30.25 -4.54 -25.87
N LEU A 34 29.85 -4.47 -24.60
CA LEU A 34 29.94 -3.27 -23.77
C LEU A 34 31.40 -2.79 -23.60
N ARG A 35 32.37 -3.71 -23.62
CA ARG A 35 33.81 -3.35 -23.61
C ARG A 35 34.28 -2.61 -24.85
N HIS A 36 33.62 -2.82 -25.99
CA HIS A 36 34.06 -2.31 -27.29
C HIS A 36 33.15 -1.22 -27.87
N CYS A 37 32.02 -0.93 -27.23
CA CYS A 37 31.03 0.03 -27.72
C CYS A 37 30.70 1.09 -26.67
N GLU A 38 31.33 2.26 -26.77
CA GLU A 38 31.16 3.40 -25.87
C GLU A 38 29.70 3.88 -25.77
N ALA A 39 28.95 3.87 -26.87
CA ALA A 39 27.54 4.28 -26.87
C ALA A 39 26.66 3.34 -26.01
N CYS A 40 26.88 2.02 -26.09
CA CYS A 40 26.17 1.06 -25.26
C CYS A 40 26.66 1.09 -23.80
N GLN A 41 27.95 1.35 -23.57
CA GLN A 41 28.52 1.54 -22.24
C GLN A 41 27.89 2.75 -21.53
N SER A 42 27.82 3.90 -22.21
CA SER A 42 27.17 5.11 -21.69
C SER A 42 25.69 4.90 -21.37
N PHE A 43 24.97 4.16 -22.24
CA PHE A 43 23.58 3.79 -21.99
C PHE A 43 23.44 2.89 -20.75
N HIS A 44 24.30 1.87 -20.61
CA HIS A 44 24.31 1.00 -19.43
C HIS A 44 24.60 1.77 -18.14
N SER A 45 25.59 2.68 -18.12
CA SER A 45 25.86 3.52 -16.94
C SER A 45 24.71 4.47 -16.60
N SER A 46 24.05 5.04 -17.61
CA SER A 46 22.86 5.88 -17.38
C SER A 46 21.71 5.08 -16.78
N PHE A 47 21.56 3.81 -17.18
CA PHE A 47 20.52 2.94 -16.65
C PHE A 47 20.81 2.54 -15.20
N LEU A 48 22.07 2.21 -14.87
CA LEU A 48 22.48 1.93 -13.48
C LEU A 48 22.30 3.15 -12.56
N SER A 49 22.60 4.36 -13.04
CA SER A 49 22.35 5.58 -12.28
C SER A 49 20.85 5.83 -12.03
N GLN A 50 20.00 5.51 -13.00
CA GLN A 50 18.54 5.57 -12.81
C GLN A 50 18.06 4.53 -11.82
N GLU A 51 18.59 3.31 -11.87
CA GLU A 51 18.28 2.26 -10.91
C GLU A 51 18.66 2.66 -9.48
N GLU A 52 19.85 3.22 -9.27
CA GLU A 52 20.30 3.72 -7.97
C GLU A 52 19.40 4.85 -7.45
N SER A 53 18.99 5.77 -8.33
CA SER A 53 18.02 6.83 -7.99
C SER A 53 16.64 6.26 -7.62
N LEU A 54 16.17 5.21 -8.27
CA LEU A 54 14.92 4.55 -7.92
C LEU A 54 15.04 3.79 -6.61
N GLN A 55 16.13 3.06 -6.41
CA GLN A 55 16.38 2.27 -5.20
C GLN A 55 16.48 3.18 -3.97
N SER A 56 17.17 4.31 -4.08
CA SER A 56 17.21 5.32 -3.01
C SER A 56 15.85 5.94 -2.72
N ALA A 57 15.03 6.22 -3.74
CA ALA A 57 13.66 6.70 -3.56
C ALA A 57 12.77 5.67 -2.85
N PHE A 58 12.85 4.39 -3.24
CA PHE A 58 12.12 3.31 -2.57
C PHE A 58 12.58 3.12 -1.13
N LYS A 59 13.88 3.19 -0.86
CA LYS A 59 14.41 3.13 0.50
C LYS A 59 13.85 4.27 1.36
N GLY A 60 13.80 5.49 0.84
CA GLY A 60 13.19 6.63 1.52
C GLY A 60 11.70 6.41 1.83
N LEU A 61 10.94 5.81 0.90
CA LEU A 61 9.53 5.46 1.12
C LEU A 61 9.37 4.38 2.21
N CYS A 62 10.23 3.36 2.23
CA CYS A 62 10.20 2.34 3.28
C CYS A 62 10.54 2.92 4.66
N GLU A 63 11.51 3.84 4.74
CA GLU A 63 11.85 4.55 5.98
C GLU A 63 10.69 5.45 6.44
N GLU A 64 10.02 6.15 5.52
CA GLU A 64 8.84 6.96 5.84
C GLU A 64 7.66 6.10 6.33
N LEU A 65 7.40 4.95 5.70
CA LEU A 65 6.37 4.01 6.13
C LEU A 65 6.68 3.44 7.52
N ALA A 66 7.92 3.01 7.76
CA ALA A 66 8.34 2.53 9.06
C ALA A 66 8.20 3.59 10.16
N ALA A 67 8.50 4.86 9.85
CA ALA A 67 8.30 5.97 10.78
C ALA A 67 6.81 6.22 11.08
N LYS A 68 5.93 6.14 10.07
CA LYS A 68 4.48 6.26 10.26
C LYS A 68 3.90 5.09 11.06
N ASP A 69 4.36 3.87 10.82
CA ASP A 69 3.93 2.70 11.58
C ASP A 69 4.34 2.82 13.06
N ALA A 70 5.57 3.28 13.33
CA ALA A 70 6.02 3.56 14.69
C ALA A 70 5.17 4.65 15.37
N ALA A 71 4.86 5.73 14.66
CA ALA A 71 4.01 6.81 15.18
C ALA A 71 2.55 6.35 15.42
N LEU A 72 2.01 5.47 14.57
CA LEU A 72 0.69 4.90 14.77
C LEU A 72 0.66 3.98 16.00
N LEU A 73 1.67 3.15 16.19
CA LEU A 73 1.79 2.31 17.38
C LEU A 73 1.88 3.15 18.66
N GLU A 74 2.68 4.22 18.67
CA GLU A 74 2.76 5.16 19.79
C GLU A 74 1.41 5.84 20.07
N SER A 75 0.69 6.26 19.02
CA SER A 75 -0.63 6.88 19.17
C SER A 75 -1.69 5.91 19.71
N LEU A 76 -1.58 4.62 19.39
CA LEU A 76 -2.47 3.57 19.90
C LEU A 76 -2.18 3.26 21.37
N ASP A 77 -0.90 3.27 21.76
CA ASP A 77 -0.50 3.05 23.15
C ASP A 77 -0.97 4.22 24.04
N GLU A 78 -0.80 5.46 23.57
CA GLU A 78 -1.30 6.66 24.26
C GLU A 78 -2.84 6.66 24.39
N GLN A 79 -3.57 6.17 23.37
CA GLN A 79 -5.02 6.00 23.47
C GLN A 79 -5.41 4.90 24.47
N SER A 80 -4.67 3.79 24.51
CA SER A 80 -4.90 2.69 25.45
C SER A 80 -4.72 3.17 26.90
N GLU A 81 -3.68 3.96 27.19
CA GLU A 81 -3.41 4.52 28.51
C GLU A 81 -4.52 5.50 28.95
N LYS A 82 -4.94 6.42 28.07
CA LYS A 82 -6.04 7.36 28.36
C LYS A 82 -7.37 6.66 28.63
N VAL A 83 -7.65 5.54 27.96
CA VAL A 83 -8.84 4.73 28.22
C VAL A 83 -8.73 4.05 29.58
N HIS A 84 -7.55 3.61 30.00
CA HIS A 84 -7.35 2.99 31.31
C HIS A 84 -7.58 3.96 32.48
N ASP A 85 -7.20 5.23 32.34
CA ASP A 85 -7.40 6.26 33.38
C ASP A 85 -8.82 6.84 33.42
N THR A 86 -9.55 6.78 32.31
CA THR A 86 -10.94 7.28 32.21
C THR A 86 -12.00 6.23 32.51
N VAL A 87 -11.61 4.98 32.82
CA VAL A 87 -12.51 4.00 33.43
C VAL A 87 -12.48 4.23 34.94
N PRO A 88 -13.49 4.93 35.53
CA PRO A 88 -13.56 5.05 36.98
C PRO A 88 -13.63 3.65 37.58
N SER A 89 -12.66 3.35 38.46
CA SER A 89 -12.57 2.12 39.28
C SER A 89 -13.80 1.82 40.13
N ASN A 90 -14.81 2.70 40.08
CA ASN A 90 -16.08 2.58 40.77
C ASN A 90 -17.17 1.92 39.89
N THR A 91 -16.85 1.50 38.66
CA THR A 91 -17.79 0.82 37.74
C THR A 91 -17.52 -0.67 37.52
N GLU A 92 -16.57 -1.27 38.24
CA GLU A 92 -16.40 -2.74 38.25
C GLU A 92 -17.52 -3.48 39.00
N ALA A 93 -18.33 -2.77 39.80
CA ALA A 93 -19.45 -3.39 40.51
C ALA A 93 -20.73 -3.54 39.67
N ASP A 94 -20.89 -2.80 38.55
CA ASP A 94 -22.21 -2.70 37.88
C ASP A 94 -22.25 -3.19 36.41
N LEU A 95 -21.11 -3.25 35.71
CA LEU A 95 -21.07 -3.79 34.33
C LEU A 95 -20.68 -5.27 34.24
N LYS A 96 -19.99 -5.81 35.26
CA LYS A 96 -19.66 -7.25 35.37
C LYS A 96 -20.88 -8.13 35.68
N THR A 97 -22.00 -7.53 36.11
CA THR A 97 -23.22 -8.25 36.49
C THR A 97 -24.22 -8.44 35.35
N SER A 98 -24.15 -7.64 34.27
CA SER A 98 -25.18 -7.66 33.21
C SER A 98 -24.90 -8.70 32.11
N ILE A 99 -23.68 -8.74 31.57
CA ILE A 99 -23.36 -9.64 30.44
C ILE A 99 -23.10 -11.08 30.91
N TRP A 100 -22.51 -11.27 32.10
CA TRP A 100 -22.23 -12.60 32.66
C TRP A 100 -23.46 -13.30 33.26
N ARG A 101 -24.54 -12.59 33.65
CA ARG A 101 -25.75 -13.22 34.22
C ARG A 101 -26.56 -14.04 33.21
N VAL A 102 -26.50 -13.72 31.93
CA VAL A 102 -27.37 -14.37 30.94
C VAL A 102 -26.75 -15.66 30.41
N TRP A 103 -25.42 -15.75 30.30
CA TRP A 103 -24.75 -16.90 29.67
C TRP A 103 -24.22 -17.97 30.65
N LEU A 104 -23.87 -17.62 31.89
CA LEU A 104 -23.28 -18.58 32.83
C LEU A 104 -24.20 -19.67 33.42
N PRO A 105 -25.50 -19.43 33.74
CA PRO A 105 -26.28 -20.42 34.49
C PRO A 105 -26.62 -21.67 33.66
N ARG A 106 -26.43 -21.62 32.33
CA ARG A 106 -26.69 -22.76 31.44
C ARG A 106 -25.53 -23.74 31.37
N ILE A 107 -24.28 -23.28 31.52
CA ILE A 107 -23.07 -24.11 31.35
C ILE A 107 -22.64 -24.78 32.65
N TRP A 108 -22.76 -24.08 33.79
CA TRP A 108 -22.45 -24.64 35.12
C TRP A 108 -23.26 -25.91 35.43
N ARG A 109 -24.53 -25.95 35.02
CA ARG A 109 -25.43 -27.09 35.27
C ARG A 109 -24.92 -28.39 34.62
N TRP A 110 -24.32 -28.29 33.43
CA TRP A 110 -23.75 -29.45 32.74
C TRP A 110 -22.42 -29.89 33.36
N ALA A 111 -21.59 -28.94 33.80
CA ALA A 111 -20.32 -29.25 34.47
C ALA A 111 -20.53 -30.02 35.79
N VAL A 112 -21.49 -29.57 36.63
CA VAL A 112 -21.80 -30.26 37.90
C VAL A 112 -22.45 -31.61 37.65
N ALA A 113 -23.33 -31.74 36.65
CA ALA A 113 -23.93 -33.02 36.27
C ALA A 113 -22.88 -34.03 35.79
N ALA A 114 -21.89 -33.60 35.01
CA ALA A 114 -20.81 -34.46 34.55
C ALA A 114 -19.95 -34.97 35.73
N VAL A 115 -19.57 -34.09 36.66
CA VAL A 115 -18.79 -34.48 37.85
C VAL A 115 -19.60 -35.43 38.76
N LEU A 116 -20.90 -35.19 38.94
CA LEU A 116 -21.76 -36.09 39.71
C LEU A 116 -21.96 -37.45 39.04
N LEU A 117 -22.09 -37.52 37.73
CA LEU A 117 -22.18 -38.80 37.00
C LEU A 117 -20.89 -39.61 37.12
N ILE A 118 -19.73 -38.97 37.06
CA ILE A 118 -18.42 -39.62 37.23
C ILE A 118 -18.28 -40.14 38.68
N ALA A 119 -18.62 -39.32 39.67
CA ALA A 119 -18.56 -39.72 41.08
C ALA A 119 -19.56 -40.84 41.42
N ALA A 120 -20.79 -40.75 40.93
CA ALA A 120 -21.81 -41.78 41.13
C ALA A 120 -21.44 -43.10 40.44
N GLY A 121 -20.90 -43.04 39.21
CA GLY A 121 -20.39 -44.21 38.51
C GLY A 121 -19.25 -44.90 39.25
N TYR A 122 -18.33 -44.13 39.85
CA TYR A 122 -17.22 -44.66 40.63
C TYR A 122 -17.68 -45.38 41.91
N VAL A 123 -18.64 -44.80 42.63
CA VAL A 123 -19.16 -45.39 43.89
C VAL A 123 -20.03 -46.62 43.61
N ALA A 124 -20.89 -46.57 42.60
CA ALA A 124 -21.71 -47.72 42.19
C ALA A 124 -20.84 -48.90 41.69
N GLY A 125 -19.78 -48.61 40.92
CA GLY A 125 -18.82 -49.63 40.47
C GLY A 125 -18.06 -50.27 41.63
N ARG A 126 -17.80 -49.53 42.71
CA ARG A 126 -17.15 -50.05 43.94
C ARG A 126 -18.09 -50.88 44.80
N ALA A 127 -19.38 -50.58 44.85
CA ALA A 127 -20.33 -51.24 45.74
C ALA A 127 -20.88 -52.58 45.18
N SER A 128 -20.85 -52.78 43.86
CA SER A 128 -21.40 -53.97 43.21
C SER A 128 -20.36 -55.06 42.88
N ALA A 129 -19.10 -54.89 43.29
CA ALA A 129 -18.06 -55.89 43.02
C ALA A 129 -18.04 -56.97 44.12
N PRO A 130 -18.37 -58.25 43.81
CA PRO A 130 -18.19 -59.36 44.74
C PRO A 130 -16.69 -59.64 44.95
N THR A 131 -16.37 -59.99 46.19
CA THR A 131 -15.09 -60.53 46.72
C THR A 131 -13.88 -60.42 45.78
N SER A 132 -12.99 -59.46 46.07
CA SER A 132 -11.81 -59.12 45.28
C SER A 132 -11.02 -60.35 44.82
N PRO A 133 -11.10 -60.76 43.53
CA PRO A 133 -10.05 -61.57 42.94
C PRO A 133 -8.76 -60.75 43.01
N ASP A 134 -7.62 -61.43 43.22
CA ASP A 134 -6.31 -60.82 43.43
C ASP A 134 -6.00 -59.75 42.36
N ILE A 135 -6.23 -58.49 42.76
CA ILE A 135 -6.22 -57.32 41.86
C ILE A 135 -4.79 -57.07 41.37
N GLN A 136 -3.78 -57.52 42.13
CA GLN A 136 -2.37 -57.39 41.76
C GLN A 136 -2.00 -58.32 40.60
N GLN A 137 -2.62 -59.50 40.52
CA GLN A 137 -2.36 -60.44 39.44
C GLN A 137 -3.05 -60.01 38.13
N LEU A 138 -4.27 -59.46 38.20
CA LEU A 138 -4.94 -58.89 37.03
C LEU A 138 -4.34 -57.55 36.60
N SER A 139 -3.92 -56.67 37.53
CA SER A 139 -3.28 -55.40 37.15
C SER A 139 -1.95 -55.67 36.43
N ASN A 140 -1.17 -56.64 36.86
CA ASN A 140 0.12 -56.91 36.21
C ASN A 140 -0.02 -57.55 34.82
N SER A 141 -1.13 -58.26 34.56
CA SER A 141 -1.38 -58.91 33.26
C SER A 141 -2.17 -58.06 32.26
N VAL A 142 -3.05 -57.15 32.71
CA VAL A 142 -3.99 -56.44 31.82
C VAL A 142 -3.55 -54.99 31.55
N THR A 143 -2.82 -54.36 32.48
CA THR A 143 -2.45 -52.95 32.37
C THR A 143 -1.55 -52.61 31.18
N PRO A 144 -0.49 -53.38 30.83
CA PRO A 144 0.40 -52.94 29.75
C PRO A 144 -0.26 -53.05 28.37
N MET A 145 -1.02 -54.13 28.11
CA MET A 145 -1.58 -54.40 26.77
C MET A 145 -2.79 -53.50 26.44
N VAL A 146 -3.60 -53.17 27.44
CA VAL A 146 -4.74 -52.25 27.27
C VAL A 146 -4.27 -50.79 27.27
N ALA A 147 -3.26 -50.43 28.08
CA ALA A 147 -2.73 -49.06 28.08
C ALA A 147 -2.12 -48.69 26.73
N GLU A 148 -1.32 -49.58 26.13
CA GLU A 148 -0.62 -49.27 24.89
C GLU A 148 -1.58 -49.16 23.69
N SER A 149 -2.58 -50.05 23.59
CA SER A 149 -3.58 -49.99 22.51
C SER A 149 -4.53 -48.80 22.63
N VAL A 150 -4.95 -48.44 23.85
CA VAL A 150 -5.80 -47.27 24.09
C VAL A 150 -5.02 -45.98 23.86
N LEU A 151 -3.74 -45.89 24.29
CA LEU A 151 -2.92 -44.72 24.01
C LEU A 151 -2.75 -44.52 22.50
N ALA A 152 -2.44 -45.59 21.77
CA ALA A 152 -2.26 -45.53 20.33
C ALA A 152 -3.55 -45.11 19.60
N ASP A 153 -4.73 -45.61 20.01
CA ASP A 153 -6.00 -45.20 19.38
C ASP A 153 -6.39 -43.76 19.75
N VAL A 154 -6.15 -43.33 20.99
CA VAL A 154 -6.39 -41.95 21.43
C VAL A 154 -5.46 -40.99 20.69
N GLU A 155 -4.16 -41.29 20.61
CA GLU A 155 -3.19 -40.48 19.87
C GLU A 155 -3.57 -40.39 18.39
N ARG A 156 -3.97 -41.50 17.77
CA ARG A 156 -4.42 -41.53 16.36
C ARG A 156 -5.71 -40.73 16.15
N ARG A 157 -6.65 -40.74 17.09
CA ARG A 157 -7.87 -39.91 17.05
C ARG A 157 -7.60 -38.42 17.31
N LEU A 158 -6.68 -38.11 18.21
CA LEU A 158 -6.31 -36.73 18.52
C LEU A 158 -5.53 -36.10 17.37
N THR A 159 -4.54 -36.80 16.82
CA THR A 159 -3.77 -36.34 15.65
C THR A 159 -4.67 -36.14 14.44
N SER A 160 -5.56 -37.10 14.13
CA SER A 160 -6.51 -36.95 13.01
C SER A 160 -7.57 -35.87 13.22
N ARG A 161 -7.93 -35.53 14.48
CA ARG A 161 -8.78 -34.36 14.76
C ARG A 161 -8.00 -33.07 14.61
N ALA A 162 -6.81 -32.99 15.23
CA ALA A 162 -5.95 -31.81 15.17
C ALA A 162 -5.58 -31.44 13.74
N GLU A 163 -5.29 -32.42 12.87
CA GLU A 163 -4.96 -32.17 11.47
C GLU A 163 -6.18 -31.66 10.67
N ARG A 164 -7.37 -32.21 10.92
CA ARG A 164 -8.62 -31.73 10.31
C ARG A 164 -8.96 -30.31 10.77
N ASP A 165 -8.82 -30.02 12.05
CA ASP A 165 -9.12 -28.70 12.61
C ASP A 165 -8.09 -27.68 12.13
N TYR A 166 -6.80 -28.04 12.08
CA TYR A 166 -5.74 -27.19 11.55
C TYR A 166 -5.96 -26.85 10.07
N THR A 167 -6.26 -27.85 9.23
CA THR A 167 -6.52 -27.61 7.79
C THR A 167 -7.81 -26.83 7.54
N ARG A 168 -8.81 -26.96 8.41
CA ARG A 168 -10.02 -26.13 8.37
C ARG A 168 -9.72 -24.69 8.78
N LEU A 169 -9.07 -24.48 9.92
CA LEU A 169 -8.69 -23.16 10.42
C LEU A 169 -7.80 -22.43 9.41
N LYS A 170 -6.81 -23.12 8.84
CA LYS A 170 -5.94 -22.57 7.80
C LYS A 170 -6.75 -22.08 6.60
N ARG A 171 -7.68 -22.88 6.09
CA ARG A 171 -8.57 -22.47 4.98
C ARG A 171 -9.44 -21.27 5.32
N GLU A 172 -9.99 -21.24 6.53
CA GLU A 172 -10.85 -20.15 6.99
C GLU A 172 -10.07 -18.84 7.14
N ILE A 173 -8.87 -18.89 7.72
CA ILE A 173 -7.95 -17.73 7.79
C ILE A 173 -7.59 -17.26 6.38
N TYR A 174 -7.18 -18.14 5.46
CA TYR A 174 -6.85 -17.70 4.09
C TYR A 174 -8.04 -17.10 3.36
N ALA A 175 -9.23 -17.69 3.50
CA ALA A 175 -10.43 -17.16 2.88
C ALA A 175 -10.78 -15.77 3.45
N GLN A 176 -10.71 -15.60 4.77
CA GLN A 176 -10.98 -14.34 5.43
C GLN A 176 -9.93 -13.28 5.07
N THR A 177 -8.64 -13.60 5.18
CA THR A 177 -7.55 -12.68 4.83
C THR A 177 -7.61 -12.26 3.36
N ASN A 178 -7.90 -13.18 2.43
CA ASN A 178 -8.03 -12.81 1.02
C ASN A 178 -9.25 -11.91 0.77
N ASN A 179 -10.36 -12.15 1.47
CA ASN A 179 -11.53 -11.28 1.38
C ASN A 179 -11.25 -9.90 1.96
N ASP A 180 -10.62 -9.83 3.15
CA ASP A 180 -10.32 -8.57 3.84
C ASP A 180 -9.31 -7.73 3.03
N ILE A 181 -8.24 -8.37 2.53
CA ILE A 181 -7.27 -7.72 1.63
C ILE A 181 -7.97 -7.27 0.35
N GLY A 182 -8.82 -8.12 -0.24
CA GLY A 182 -9.58 -7.78 -1.44
C GLY A 182 -10.48 -6.56 -1.24
N SER A 183 -11.23 -6.50 -0.13
CA SER A 183 -12.07 -5.35 0.20
C SER A 183 -11.26 -4.08 0.47
N ALA A 184 -10.15 -4.19 1.21
CA ALA A 184 -9.30 -3.04 1.51
C ALA A 184 -8.60 -2.49 0.26
N LEU A 185 -8.19 -3.36 -0.67
CA LEU A 185 -7.63 -2.95 -1.95
C LEU A 185 -8.70 -2.30 -2.84
N ALA A 186 -9.93 -2.83 -2.87
CA ALA A 186 -11.03 -2.24 -3.63
C ALA A 186 -11.41 -0.85 -3.10
N GLU A 187 -11.48 -0.68 -1.78
CA GLU A 187 -11.75 0.61 -1.15
C GLU A 187 -10.64 1.62 -1.42
N ASN A 188 -9.38 1.22 -1.27
CA ASN A 188 -8.25 2.09 -1.58
C ASN A 188 -8.23 2.47 -3.06
N LEU A 189 -8.46 1.53 -3.98
CA LEU A 189 -8.53 1.81 -5.41
C LEU A 189 -9.64 2.83 -5.73
N ALA A 190 -10.82 2.68 -5.14
CA ALA A 190 -11.92 3.63 -5.31
C ALA A 190 -11.56 5.03 -4.76
N LEU A 191 -10.89 5.11 -3.61
CA LEU A 191 -10.39 6.37 -3.04
C LEU A 191 -9.32 7.03 -3.93
N TYR A 192 -8.40 6.23 -4.48
CA TYR A 192 -7.38 6.71 -5.41
C TYR A 192 -8.00 7.23 -6.71
N GLU A 193 -8.96 6.50 -7.28
CA GLU A 193 -9.69 6.90 -8.49
C GLU A 193 -10.42 8.22 -8.27
N ALA A 194 -11.21 8.34 -7.19
CA ALA A 194 -11.90 9.58 -6.84
C ALA A 194 -10.93 10.76 -6.60
N THR A 195 -9.77 10.49 -6.00
CA THR A 195 -8.74 11.51 -5.76
C THR A 195 -8.07 11.95 -7.06
N LEU A 196 -7.79 11.02 -7.97
CA LEU A 196 -7.22 11.29 -9.28
C LEU A 196 -8.19 12.11 -10.14
N ASP A 197 -9.47 11.73 -10.20
CA ASP A 197 -10.50 12.47 -10.92
C ASP A 197 -10.64 13.90 -10.41
N LYS A 198 -10.59 14.09 -9.08
CA LYS A 198 -10.58 15.42 -8.48
C LYS A 198 -9.35 16.23 -8.89
N ARG A 199 -8.16 15.63 -8.87
CA ARG A 199 -6.91 16.30 -9.28
C ARG A 199 -6.89 16.63 -10.77
N LEU A 200 -7.38 15.73 -11.63
CA LEU A 200 -7.51 15.96 -13.07
C LEU A 200 -8.50 17.10 -13.36
N THR A 201 -9.65 17.10 -12.71
CA THR A 201 -10.64 18.18 -12.83
C THR A 201 -10.05 19.53 -12.42
N ASN A 202 -9.34 19.58 -11.29
CA ASN A 202 -8.66 20.80 -10.83
C ASN A 202 -7.59 21.27 -11.83
N LEU A 203 -6.83 20.36 -12.43
CA LEU A 203 -5.81 20.67 -13.43
C LEU A 203 -6.43 21.24 -14.71
N VAL A 204 -7.52 20.65 -15.19
CA VAL A 204 -8.27 21.16 -16.34
C VAL A 204 -8.77 22.58 -16.09
N GLN A 205 -9.40 22.81 -14.93
CA GLN A 205 -9.87 24.15 -14.54
C GLN A 205 -8.73 25.16 -14.46
N LEU A 206 -7.57 24.76 -13.92
CA LEU A 206 -6.40 25.63 -13.86
C LEU A 206 -5.87 25.99 -15.26
N ILE A 207 -5.82 25.03 -16.19
CA ILE A 207 -5.41 25.26 -17.58
C ILE A 207 -6.40 26.18 -18.30
N GLU A 208 -7.70 26.01 -18.08
CA GLU A 208 -8.71 26.89 -18.69
C GLU A 208 -8.61 28.32 -18.14
N ALA A 209 -8.40 28.46 -16.83
CA ALA A 209 -8.19 29.76 -16.20
C ALA A 209 -6.93 30.47 -16.70
N THR A 210 -5.82 29.74 -16.90
CA THR A 210 -4.58 30.31 -17.47
C THR A 210 -4.77 30.70 -18.93
N ARG A 211 -5.39 29.85 -19.76
CA ARG A 211 -5.73 30.19 -21.15
C ARG A 211 -6.64 31.42 -21.24
N ALA A 212 -7.64 31.55 -20.37
CA ALA A 212 -8.51 32.72 -20.33
C ALA A 212 -7.73 33.99 -19.95
N ARG A 213 -6.79 33.89 -19.00
CA ARG A 213 -5.90 34.99 -18.63
C ARG A 213 -4.99 35.40 -19.78
N ASP A 214 -4.43 34.45 -20.52
CA ASP A 214 -3.55 34.73 -21.65
C ASP A 214 -4.31 35.37 -22.81
N ARG A 215 -5.52 34.89 -23.13
CA ARG A 215 -6.39 35.56 -24.12
C ARG A 215 -6.64 37.02 -23.75
N ARG A 216 -6.95 37.31 -22.48
CA ARG A 216 -7.12 38.69 -21.99
C ARG A 216 -5.84 39.52 -22.12
N ARG A 217 -4.67 38.93 -21.84
CA ARG A 217 -3.37 39.62 -22.00
C ARG A 217 -3.09 39.95 -23.47
N ILE A 218 -3.36 39.01 -24.37
CA ILE A 218 -3.21 39.20 -25.82
C ILE A 218 -4.15 40.31 -26.31
N THR A 219 -5.43 40.28 -25.92
CA THR A 219 -6.39 41.34 -26.30
C THR A 219 -5.90 42.71 -25.82
N LYS A 220 -5.47 42.83 -24.56
CA LYS A 220 -4.92 44.10 -24.03
C LYS A 220 -3.66 44.55 -24.77
N ALA A 221 -2.77 43.62 -25.13
CA ALA A 221 -1.58 43.94 -25.92
C ALA A 221 -1.95 44.44 -27.33
N LEU A 222 -2.93 43.81 -27.98
CA LEU A 222 -3.42 44.24 -29.29
C LEU A 222 -4.10 45.62 -29.24
N GLU A 223 -4.91 45.88 -28.22
CA GLU A 223 -5.49 47.22 -27.97
C GLU A 223 -4.39 48.27 -27.79
N HIS A 224 -3.32 47.94 -27.06
CA HIS A 224 -2.19 48.85 -26.87
C HIS A 224 -1.42 49.12 -28.18
N ILE A 225 -1.21 48.09 -29.00
CA ILE A 225 -0.57 48.22 -30.33
C ILE A 225 -1.43 49.11 -31.23
N GLU A 226 -2.75 48.90 -31.26
CA GLU A 226 -3.66 49.70 -32.09
C GLU A 226 -3.71 51.16 -31.64
N ALA A 227 -3.75 51.41 -30.33
CA ALA A 227 -3.69 52.76 -29.77
C ALA A 227 -2.38 53.48 -30.15
N ASN A 228 -1.24 52.78 -30.09
CA ASN A 228 0.05 53.33 -30.52
C ASN A 228 0.07 53.61 -32.03
N ARG A 229 -0.48 52.70 -32.85
CA ARG A 229 -0.60 52.87 -34.30
C ARG A 229 -1.40 54.12 -34.67
N LEU A 230 -2.54 54.36 -33.99
CA LEU A 230 -3.36 55.55 -34.22
C LEU A 230 -2.62 56.84 -33.81
N LYS A 231 -1.90 56.81 -32.68
CA LYS A 231 -1.10 57.95 -32.20
C LYS A 231 0.06 58.29 -33.15
N ASP A 232 0.76 57.28 -33.66
CA ASP A 232 1.86 57.47 -34.60
C ASP A 232 1.35 57.97 -35.96
N ARG A 233 0.18 57.50 -36.42
CA ARG A 233 -0.48 58.03 -37.61
C ARG A 233 -0.84 59.51 -37.47
N ALA A 234 -1.36 59.92 -36.31
CA ALA A 234 -1.67 61.33 -36.04
C ALA A 234 -0.40 62.20 -36.06
N ARG A 235 0.67 61.76 -35.39
CA ARG A 235 1.98 62.44 -35.39
C ARG A 235 2.58 62.56 -36.79
N PHE A 236 2.47 61.51 -37.60
CA PHE A 236 2.96 61.52 -38.96
C PHE A 236 2.20 62.54 -39.82
N HIS A 237 0.86 62.57 -39.71
CA HIS A 237 0.03 63.56 -40.38
C HIS A 237 0.41 65.00 -39.97
N ASP A 238 0.56 65.28 -38.68
CA ASP A 238 0.98 66.59 -38.18
C ASP A 238 2.38 66.98 -38.66
N GLY A 239 3.29 66.01 -38.73
CA GLY A 239 4.62 66.18 -39.30
C GLY A 239 4.57 66.57 -40.78
N LEU A 240 3.74 65.90 -41.58
CA LEU A 240 3.54 66.25 -42.99
C LEU A 240 2.95 67.65 -43.17
N VAL A 241 1.95 68.03 -42.36
CA VAL A 241 1.36 69.38 -42.39
C VAL A 241 2.43 70.43 -42.04
N THR A 242 3.27 70.16 -41.04
CA THR A 242 4.36 71.05 -40.63
C THR A 242 5.40 71.24 -41.74
N VAL A 243 5.81 70.14 -42.39
CA VAL A 243 6.74 70.18 -43.53
C VAL A 243 6.13 70.94 -44.71
N ALA A 244 4.86 70.68 -45.05
CA ALA A 244 4.15 71.39 -46.11
C ALA A 244 4.05 72.91 -45.84
N ALA A 245 3.77 73.30 -44.59
CA ALA A 245 3.76 74.70 -44.17
C ALA A 245 5.14 75.37 -44.30
N HIS A 246 6.23 74.63 -44.05
CA HIS A 246 7.58 75.14 -44.21
C HIS A 246 7.99 75.28 -45.69
N VAL A 247 7.62 74.31 -46.53
CA VAL A 247 7.90 74.33 -47.98
C VAL A 247 7.11 75.43 -48.69
N ASN A 248 5.88 75.72 -48.26
CA ASN A 248 5.06 76.78 -48.86
C ASN A 248 5.44 78.21 -48.39
N LYS A 249 6.46 78.34 -47.52
CA LYS A 249 6.99 79.66 -47.14
C LYS A 249 7.82 80.15 -48.34
N PRO A 250 7.38 81.21 -49.06
CA PRO A 250 8.08 81.66 -50.25
C PRO A 250 9.52 81.96 -49.87
N ILE A 251 10.46 81.44 -50.66
CA ILE A 251 11.86 81.80 -50.59
C ILE A 251 11.90 83.30 -50.89
N GLN A 252 11.77 84.14 -49.86
CA GLN A 252 12.14 85.54 -49.94
C GLN A 252 13.66 85.54 -50.02
N GLN A 253 14.14 85.26 -51.23
CA GLN A 253 15.50 85.50 -51.66
C GLN A 253 15.75 86.99 -51.41
N LYS A 254 16.53 87.27 -50.38
CA LYS A 254 17.17 88.56 -50.17
C LYS A 254 17.98 88.87 -51.42
N SER A 255 17.38 89.66 -52.30
CA SER A 255 18.08 90.53 -53.23
C SER A 255 18.35 91.83 -52.47
N ASN A 256 19.60 91.99 -52.04
CA ASN A 256 20.29 93.20 -51.51
C ASN A 256 20.99 92.94 -50.17
#